data_AF-A0A2D0NCC8-F1
#
_entry.id   AF-A0A2D0NCC8-F1
#
_cell.length_a   1.000
_cell.length_b   1.000
_cell.length_c   1.000
_cell.angle_alpha   90.00
_cell.angle_beta   90.00
_cell.angle_gamma   90.00
#
_symmetry.space_group_name_H-M   'P 1'
#
loop_
_entity.id
_entity.type
_entity.pdbx_description
1 polymer ?
#
loop_
_entity_poly.entity_id
_entity_poly.type
_entity_poly.pdbx_seq_one_letter_code
_entity_poly.pdbx_strand_id
1 'polypeptide(L)'
;MNQITIKYELNLWRQHEVTLIHPALSGPISVIGDAPGALTRELEKKLAKATKQILFKFLTKVNHGKGAYLVGTDRQYLRDLEELRRRLSKRMRLVTLQEALSAQLHKIPVMIPNRASRNYPSQLLKYQFFQAVTAFRLEQIDHLISSTV
;
A
#
# COMPACT_ATOMS: atom_id res chain seq x y z
N MET A 1 -11.36 10.12 -3.16
CA MET A 1 -10.39 9.01 -3.01
C MET A 1 -9.20 9.55 -2.23
N ASN A 2 -8.74 8.86 -1.19
CA ASN A 2 -7.51 9.25 -0.50
C ASN A 2 -6.31 8.82 -1.36
N GLN A 3 -5.52 9.79 -1.82
CA GLN A 3 -4.29 9.54 -2.58
C GLN A 3 -3.10 9.44 -1.62
N ILE A 4 -2.02 8.80 -2.05
CA ILE A 4 -0.74 8.90 -1.36
C ILE A 4 -0.21 10.32 -1.59
N THR A 5 -0.08 11.09 -0.52
CA THR A 5 0.56 12.40 -0.57
C THR A 5 2.08 12.21 -0.50
N ILE A 6 2.80 12.84 -1.41
CA ILE A 6 4.26 12.83 -1.46
C ILE A 6 4.74 14.21 -1.04
N LYS A 7 5.65 14.27 -0.06
CA LYS A 7 6.42 15.46 0.28
C LYS A 7 7.88 15.20 -0.07
N TYR A 8 8.53 16.21 -0.63
CA TYR A 8 9.95 16.19 -0.93
C TYR A 8 10.61 17.40 -0.27
N GLU A 9 11.77 17.20 0.34
CA GLU A 9 12.58 18.26 0.94
C GLU A 9 14.08 17.91 0.84
N LEU A 10 14.92 18.96 0.85
CA LEU A 10 16.35 18.83 1.08
C LEU A 10 16.60 19.02 2.57
N ASN A 11 17.13 18.01 3.24
CA ASN A 11 17.40 18.09 4.66
C ASN A 11 18.63 18.99 4.95
N LEU A 12 18.91 19.25 6.23
CA LEU A 12 20.05 20.08 6.67
C LEU A 12 21.42 19.55 6.20
N TRP A 13 21.51 18.27 5.84
CA TRP A 13 22.70 17.61 5.33
C TRP A 13 22.77 17.60 3.79
N ARG A 14 21.88 18.33 3.12
CA ARG A 14 21.71 18.36 1.65
C ARG A 14 21.35 17.00 1.04
N GLN A 15 20.74 16.12 1.82
CA GLN A 15 20.24 14.84 1.32
C GLN A 15 18.79 15.00 0.87
N HIS A 16 18.41 14.21 -0.13
CA HIS A 16 17.04 14.15 -0.60
C HIS A 16 16.20 13.38 0.41
N GLU A 17 15.10 13.99 0.88
CA GLU A 17 14.13 13.34 1.74
C GLU A 17 12.77 13.29 1.03
N VAL A 18 12.19 12.09 0.97
CA VAL A 18 10.84 11.86 0.46
C VAL A 18 9.99 11.23 1.54
N THR A 19 8.86 11.86 1.83
CA THR A 19 7.89 11.39 2.81
C THR A 19 6.57 11.06 2.13
N LEU A 20 6.13 9.80 2.23
CA LEU A 20 4.80 9.35 1.81
C LEU A 20 3.82 9.32 2.98
N ILE A 21 2.66 9.92 2.77
CA ILE A 21 1.60 10.03 3.76
C ILE A 21 0.33 9.42 3.19
N HIS A 22 -0.28 8.51 3.95
CA HIS A 22 -1.61 7.98 3.67
C HIS A 22 -2.29 7.55 4.99
N PRO A 23 -3.58 7.84 5.21
CA PRO A 23 -4.26 7.56 6.49
C PRO A 23 -4.31 6.07 6.91
N ALA A 24 -4.10 5.15 5.98
CA ALA A 24 -4.05 3.71 6.27
C ALA A 24 -2.69 3.23 6.81
N LEU A 25 -1.64 4.06 6.67
CA LEU A 25 -0.32 3.79 7.23
C LEU A 25 -0.34 4.05 8.74
N SER A 26 0.48 3.32 9.50
CA SER A 26 0.64 3.56 10.95
C SER A 26 1.45 4.82 11.27
N GLY A 27 2.07 5.43 10.25
CA GLY A 27 2.82 6.67 10.29
C GLY A 27 3.36 6.99 8.89
N PRO A 28 3.91 8.20 8.66
CA PRO A 28 4.55 8.55 7.39
C PRO A 28 5.70 7.59 7.05
N ILE A 29 5.91 7.33 5.77
CA ILE A 29 7.09 6.62 5.27
C ILE A 29 8.08 7.67 4.78
N SER A 30 9.11 7.96 5.56
CA SER A 30 10.20 8.86 5.17
C SER A 30 11.41 8.07 4.69
N VAL A 31 11.98 8.46 3.56
CA VAL A 31 13.20 7.89 2.98
C VAL A 31 14.18 9.02 2.72
N ILE A 32 15.42 8.84 3.16
CA ILE A 32 16.51 9.78 2.96
C ILE A 32 17.54 9.10 2.08
N GLY A 33 18.11 9.84 1.12
CA GLY A 33 19.17 9.33 0.27
C GLY A 33 20.02 10.43 -0.35
N ASP A 34 21.28 10.11 -0.59
CA ASP A 34 22.25 11.02 -1.22
C ASP A 34 22.09 11.09 -2.75
N ALA A 35 21.41 10.09 -3.34
CA ALA A 35 21.20 10.00 -4.78
C ALA A 35 19.75 9.55 -5.08
N PRO A 36 19.11 10.09 -6.16
CA PRO A 36 17.74 9.73 -6.54
C PRO A 36 17.51 8.22 -6.72
N GLY A 37 18.49 7.51 -7.30
CA GLY A 37 18.41 6.06 -7.51
C GLY A 37 18.45 5.23 -6.22
N ALA A 38 19.13 5.70 -5.17
CA ALA A 38 19.12 5.03 -3.87
C ALA A 38 17.80 5.29 -3.13
N LEU A 39 17.27 6.51 -3.25
CA LEU A 39 16.02 6.93 -2.64
C LEU A 39 14.81 6.16 -3.21
N THR A 40 14.74 6.02 -4.53
CA THR A 40 13.67 5.25 -5.19
C THR A 40 13.66 3.79 -4.75
N ARG A 41 14.82 3.12 -4.71
CA ARG A 41 14.94 1.72 -4.25
C ARG A 41 14.50 1.51 -2.81
N GLU A 42 14.94 2.38 -1.89
CA GLU A 42 14.51 2.27 -0.49
C GLU A 42 13.01 2.57 -0.35
N LEU A 43 12.47 3.46 -1.17
CA LEU A 43 11.04 3.72 -1.20
C LEU A 43 10.23 2.52 -1.68
N GLU A 44 10.62 1.89 -2.78
CA GLU A 44 9.97 0.66 -3.28
C GLU A 44 9.90 -0.40 -2.18
N LYS A 45 11.02 -0.62 -1.48
CA LYS A 45 11.13 -1.58 -0.38
C LYS A 45 10.22 -1.21 0.80
N LYS A 46 10.15 0.08 1.19
CA LYS A 46 9.24 0.52 2.25
C LYS A 46 7.78 0.39 1.84
N LEU A 47 7.43 0.73 0.59
CA LEU A 47 6.08 0.54 0.02
C LEU A 47 5.67 -0.93 -0.04
N ALA A 48 6.55 -1.82 -0.50
CA ALA A 48 6.29 -3.26 -0.53
C ALA A 48 6.06 -3.82 0.88
N LYS A 49 6.90 -3.41 1.84
CA LYS A 49 6.73 -3.78 3.27
C LYS A 49 5.40 -3.27 3.82
N ALA A 50 5.06 -2.01 3.59
CA ALA A 50 3.81 -1.39 4.07
C ALA A 50 2.58 -2.07 3.45
N THR A 51 2.60 -2.32 2.15
CA THR A 51 1.52 -3.01 1.43
C THR A 51 1.29 -4.41 1.98
N LYS A 52 2.35 -5.20 2.19
CA LYS A 52 2.24 -6.53 2.82
C LYS A 52 1.66 -6.45 4.24
N GLN A 53 2.09 -5.49 5.05
CA GLN A 53 1.59 -5.31 6.41
C GLN A 53 0.12 -4.89 6.44
N ILE A 54 -0.29 -3.97 5.56
CA ILE A 54 -1.69 -3.52 5.46
C ILE A 54 -2.58 -4.65 4.96
N LEU A 55 -2.13 -5.43 3.96
CA LEU A 55 -2.84 -6.61 3.48
C LEU A 55 -3.01 -7.66 4.58
N PHE A 56 -1.98 -7.90 5.39
CA PHE A 56 -2.09 -8.77 6.57
C PHE A 56 -3.16 -8.25 7.54
N LYS A 57 -3.10 -6.97 7.94
CA LYS A 57 -4.08 -6.37 8.86
C LYS A 57 -5.51 -6.40 8.32
N PHE A 58 -5.68 -6.21 7.01
CA PHE A 58 -6.96 -6.34 6.32
C PHE A 58 -7.50 -7.77 6.48
N LEU A 59 -6.72 -8.77 6.03
CA LEU A 59 -7.14 -10.18 6.04
C LEU A 59 -7.40 -10.71 7.45
N THR A 60 -6.60 -10.33 8.44
CA THR A 60 -6.85 -10.67 9.84
C THR A 60 -8.23 -10.20 10.29
N LYS A 61 -8.60 -8.95 9.97
CA LYS A 61 -9.93 -8.42 10.33
C LYS A 61 -11.06 -9.07 9.56
N VAL A 62 -10.85 -9.42 8.29
CA VAL A 62 -11.83 -10.18 7.50
C VAL A 62 -12.04 -11.56 8.12
N ASN A 63 -10.95 -12.28 8.43
CA ASN A 63 -10.99 -13.61 9.04
C ASN A 63 -11.72 -13.63 10.38
N HIS A 64 -11.39 -12.72 11.30
CA HIS A 64 -12.05 -12.67 12.61
C HIS A 64 -13.47 -12.09 12.57
N GLY A 65 -13.76 -11.19 11.63
CA GLY A 65 -15.05 -10.51 11.56
C GLY A 65 -16.11 -11.29 10.82
N LYS A 66 -15.76 -11.81 9.63
CA LYS A 66 -16.72 -12.48 8.74
C LYS A 66 -16.22 -13.78 8.11
N GLY A 67 -14.96 -14.14 8.34
CA GLY A 67 -14.31 -15.28 7.68
C GLY A 67 -15.05 -16.61 7.83
N ALA A 68 -15.70 -16.85 8.98
CA ALA A 68 -16.50 -18.04 9.25
C ALA A 68 -17.82 -18.10 8.45
N TYR A 69 -18.34 -16.94 8.02
CA TYR A 69 -19.60 -16.82 7.27
C TYR A 69 -19.37 -16.69 5.76
N LEU A 70 -18.12 -16.57 5.30
CA LEU A 70 -17.82 -16.52 3.87
C LEU A 70 -17.99 -17.91 3.26
N VAL A 71 -18.82 -18.01 2.24
CA VAL A 71 -19.11 -19.25 1.50
C VAL A 71 -18.90 -19.03 -0.01
N GLY A 72 -18.73 -20.12 -0.76
CA GLY A 72 -18.59 -20.07 -2.21
C GLY A 72 -17.46 -19.13 -2.69
N THR A 73 -17.79 -18.25 -3.62
CA THR A 73 -16.87 -17.29 -4.26
C THR A 73 -16.15 -16.39 -3.26
N ASP A 74 -16.83 -15.94 -2.20
CA ASP A 74 -16.25 -15.05 -1.19
C ASP A 74 -15.13 -15.74 -0.40
N ARG A 75 -15.30 -17.03 -0.12
CA ARG A 75 -14.28 -17.85 0.54
C ARG A 75 -13.07 -18.05 -0.38
N GLN A 76 -13.30 -18.20 -1.68
CA GLN A 76 -12.22 -18.29 -2.67
C GLN A 76 -11.44 -16.98 -2.77
N TYR A 77 -12.12 -15.84 -2.83
CA TYR A 77 -11.49 -14.51 -2.83
C TYR A 77 -10.60 -14.29 -1.61
N LEU A 78 -11.05 -14.71 -0.43
CA LEU A 78 -10.23 -14.66 0.78
C LEU A 78 -8.96 -15.51 0.64
N ARG A 79 -9.06 -16.73 0.10
CA ARG A 79 -7.90 -17.61 -0.14
C ARG A 79 -6.91 -16.99 -1.13
N ASP A 80 -7.40 -16.43 -2.23
CA ASP A 80 -6.57 -15.78 -3.25
C ASP A 80 -5.81 -14.58 -2.66
N LEU A 81 -6.47 -13.77 -1.82
CA LEU A 81 -5.82 -12.65 -1.13
C LEU A 81 -4.80 -13.13 -0.08
N GLU A 82 -5.07 -14.24 0.62
CA GLU A 82 -4.09 -14.85 1.51
C GLU A 82 -2.87 -15.39 0.76
N GLU A 83 -3.06 -15.97 -0.41
CA GLU A 83 -1.98 -16.42 -1.29
C GLU A 83 -1.16 -15.24 -1.79
N LEU A 84 -1.82 -14.17 -2.28
CA LEU A 84 -1.16 -12.91 -2.63
C LEU A 84 -0.27 -12.44 -1.47
N ARG A 85 -0.81 -12.38 -0.24
CA ARG A 85 -0.04 -11.99 0.95
C ARG A 85 1.20 -12.85 1.19
N ARG A 86 1.12 -14.17 0.95
CA ARG A 86 2.26 -15.09 1.07
C ARG A 86 3.31 -14.81 0.00
N ARG A 87 2.89 -14.56 -1.25
CA ARG A 87 3.76 -14.25 -2.39
C ARG A 87 4.43 -12.87 -2.29
N LEU A 88 3.76 -11.88 -1.71
CA LEU A 88 4.35 -10.55 -1.54
C LEU A 88 5.62 -10.62 -0.69
N SER A 89 6.72 -10.08 -1.20
CA SER A 89 7.99 -9.99 -0.50
C SER A 89 8.32 -8.54 -0.15
N LYS A 90 9.06 -8.32 0.95
CA LYS A 90 9.55 -6.98 1.33
C LYS A 90 10.57 -6.40 0.33
N ARG A 91 11.13 -7.25 -0.54
CA ARG A 91 12.10 -6.89 -1.58
C ARG A 91 11.50 -6.99 -2.99
N MET A 92 10.19 -7.17 -3.09
CA MET A 92 9.51 -7.23 -4.39
C MET A 92 9.60 -5.85 -5.05
N ARG A 93 9.94 -5.82 -6.33
CA ARG A 93 9.92 -4.58 -7.13
C ARG A 93 8.52 -3.99 -7.14
N LEU A 94 8.40 -2.67 -7.20
CA LEU A 94 7.11 -2.00 -7.15
C LEU A 94 6.19 -2.44 -8.29
N VAL A 95 6.70 -2.55 -9.51
CA VAL A 95 5.92 -2.99 -10.69
C VAL A 95 5.27 -4.35 -10.45
N THR A 96 6.05 -5.33 -10.00
CA THR A 96 5.54 -6.68 -9.69
C THR A 96 4.53 -6.68 -8.54
N LEU A 97 4.74 -5.84 -7.52
CA LEU A 97 3.79 -5.63 -6.43
C LEU A 97 2.47 -5.07 -6.97
N GLN A 98 2.53 -4.06 -7.83
CA GLN A 98 1.37 -3.36 -8.40
C GLN A 98 0.56 -4.28 -9.32
N GLU A 99 1.22 -5.05 -10.19
CA GLU A 99 0.57 -6.05 -11.04
C GLU A 99 -0.16 -7.10 -10.20
N ALA A 100 0.54 -7.69 -9.23
CA ALA A 100 -0.04 -8.71 -8.36
C ALA A 100 -1.21 -8.18 -7.52
N LEU A 101 -1.11 -6.94 -7.04
CA LEU A 101 -2.18 -6.29 -6.28
C LEU A 101 -3.36 -5.94 -7.18
N SER A 102 -3.11 -5.36 -8.35
CA SER A 102 -4.11 -4.95 -9.34
C SER A 102 -4.98 -6.14 -9.78
N ALA A 103 -4.35 -7.29 -10.05
CA ALA A 103 -5.05 -8.52 -10.40
C ALA A 103 -6.06 -8.98 -9.34
N GLN A 104 -5.91 -8.57 -8.08
CA GLN A 104 -6.78 -8.97 -6.96
C GLN A 104 -7.64 -7.83 -6.41
N LEU A 105 -7.46 -6.58 -6.87
CA LEU A 105 -8.13 -5.40 -6.31
C LEU A 105 -9.66 -5.52 -6.34
N HIS A 106 -10.22 -6.07 -7.42
CA HIS A 106 -11.67 -6.22 -7.61
C HIS A 106 -12.32 -7.14 -6.56
N LYS A 107 -11.55 -7.99 -5.88
CA LYS A 107 -12.04 -8.91 -4.83
C LYS A 107 -12.20 -8.23 -3.47
N ILE A 108 -11.44 -7.16 -3.23
CA ILE A 108 -11.35 -6.49 -1.93
C ILE A 108 -12.67 -5.81 -1.50
N PRO A 109 -13.43 -5.11 -2.37
CA PRO A 109 -14.69 -4.46 -2.00
C PRO A 109 -15.70 -5.39 -1.34
N VAL A 110 -15.83 -6.62 -1.83
CA VAL A 110 -16.73 -7.65 -1.28
C VAL A 110 -16.28 -8.08 0.11
N MET A 111 -14.98 -7.97 0.40
CA MET A 111 -14.37 -8.27 1.70
C MET A 111 -14.45 -7.12 2.71
N ILE A 112 -14.89 -5.92 2.32
CA ILE A 112 -15.14 -4.83 3.26
C ILE A 112 -16.45 -5.13 4.03
N PRO A 113 -16.55 -4.87 5.34
CA PRO A 113 -17.82 -5.01 6.06
C PRO A 113 -18.86 -3.99 5.55
N ASN A 114 -20.12 -4.09 5.99
CA ASN A 114 -21.13 -3.09 5.67
C ASN A 114 -20.81 -1.72 6.32
N ARG A 115 -21.43 -0.64 5.84
CA ARG A 115 -21.20 0.73 6.34
C ARG A 115 -21.57 0.93 7.81
N ALA A 116 -22.51 0.15 8.34
CA ALA A 116 -22.92 0.21 9.75
C ALA A 116 -21.87 -0.39 10.70
N SER A 117 -20.93 -1.18 10.20
CA SER A 117 -19.88 -1.78 11.02
C SER A 117 -18.87 -0.73 11.50
N ARG A 118 -18.55 -0.75 12.80
CA ARG A 118 -17.46 0.05 13.39
C ARG A 118 -16.10 -0.13 12.70
N ASN A 119 -15.88 -1.27 12.04
CA ASN A 119 -14.62 -1.55 11.33
C ASN A 119 -14.57 -0.96 9.92
N TYR A 120 -15.72 -0.55 9.34
CA TYR A 120 -15.83 -0.09 7.95
C TYR A 120 -14.86 1.02 7.60
N PRO A 121 -14.76 2.15 8.34
CA PRO A 121 -13.88 3.25 7.97
C PRO A 121 -12.42 2.77 7.84
N SER A 122 -11.97 1.98 8.81
CA SER A 122 -10.60 1.46 8.83
C SER A 122 -10.30 0.49 7.68
N GLN A 123 -11.29 -0.28 7.21
CA GLN A 123 -11.11 -1.24 6.11
C GLN A 123 -11.18 -0.53 4.76
N LEU A 124 -12.06 0.47 4.63
CA LEU A 124 -12.14 1.32 3.46
C LEU A 124 -10.82 2.07 3.22
N LEU A 125 -10.19 2.61 4.28
CA LEU A 125 -8.88 3.25 4.17
C LEU A 125 -7.80 2.29 3.63
N LYS A 126 -7.81 1.02 4.04
CA LYS A 126 -6.85 0.02 3.52
C LYS A 126 -7.09 -0.29 2.04
N TYR A 127 -8.36 -0.39 1.64
CA TYR A 127 -8.70 -0.55 0.22
C TYR A 127 -8.26 0.65 -0.61
N GLN A 128 -8.52 1.87 -0.14
CA GLN A 128 -8.05 3.10 -0.79
C GLN A 128 -6.53 3.16 -0.88
N PHE A 129 -5.81 2.68 0.15
CA PHE A 129 -4.36 2.57 0.09
C PHE A 129 -3.91 1.62 -1.03
N PHE A 130 -4.55 0.46 -1.18
CA PHE A 130 -4.21 -0.47 -2.26
C PHE A 130 -4.46 0.15 -3.63
N GLN A 131 -5.58 0.84 -3.82
CA GLN A 131 -5.85 1.60 -5.05
C GLN A 131 -4.78 2.66 -5.32
N ALA A 132 -4.38 3.41 -4.29
CA ALA A 132 -3.34 4.42 -4.41
C ALA A 132 -1.98 3.81 -4.75
N VAL A 133 -1.61 2.67 -4.15
CA VAL A 133 -0.37 1.95 -4.49
C VAL A 133 -0.38 1.47 -5.94
N THR A 134 -1.49 0.92 -6.44
CA THR A 134 -1.59 0.49 -7.85
C THR A 134 -1.55 1.65 -8.84
N ALA A 135 -1.95 2.84 -8.43
CA ALA A 135 -1.90 4.05 -9.25
C ALA A 135 -0.59 4.84 -9.11
N PHE A 136 0.26 4.48 -8.13
CA PHE A 136 1.50 5.18 -7.83
C PHE A 136 2.53 5.00 -8.95
N ARG A 137 3.25 6.06 -9.28
CA ARG A 137 4.25 6.08 -10.36
C ARG A 137 5.55 6.63 -9.79
N LEU A 138 6.67 5.91 -9.96
CA LEU A 138 7.96 6.36 -9.44
C LEU A 138 8.43 7.65 -10.11
N GLU A 139 8.02 7.87 -11.35
CA GLU A 139 8.30 9.07 -12.13
C GLU A 139 7.79 10.34 -11.40
N GLN A 140 6.78 10.22 -10.54
CA GLN A 140 6.30 11.33 -9.71
C GLN A 140 7.40 11.87 -8.79
N ILE A 141 8.34 11.02 -8.36
CA ILE A 141 9.47 11.41 -7.51
C ILE A 141 10.56 12.06 -8.33
N ASP A 142 10.87 11.51 -9.49
CA ASP A 142 11.86 12.09 -10.40
C ASP A 142 11.44 13.51 -10.82
N HIS A 143 10.15 13.72 -11.09
CA HIS A 143 9.59 15.04 -11.33
C HIS A 143 9.71 15.97 -10.13
N LEU A 144 9.42 15.50 -8.91
CA LEU A 144 9.53 16.31 -7.68
C LEU A 144 10.98 16.74 -7.40
N ILE A 145 11.94 15.83 -7.59
CA ILE A 145 13.37 16.14 -7.45
C ILE A 145 13.77 17.17 -8.52
N SER A 146 13.41 16.93 -9.78
CA SER A 146 13.79 17.79 -10.90
C SER A 146 13.16 19.19 -10.87
N SER A 147 12.03 19.36 -10.19
CA SER A 147 11.36 20.67 -10.07
C SER A 147 11.79 21.46 -8.83
N THR A 148 12.65 20.89 -7.98
CA THR A 148 13.19 21.55 -6.78
C THR A 148 14.66 21.92 -6.90
N VAL A 149 15.38 21.33 -7.88
CA VAL A 149 16.77 21.68 -8.25
C VAL A 149 16.76 22.71 -9.37
#